data_AF-A0A7J6L1H4-F1
#
_entry.id   AF-A0A7J6L1H4-F1
#
_cell.length_a   1.000
_cell.length_b   1.000
_cell.length_c   1.000
_cell.angle_alpha   90.00
_cell.angle_beta   90.00
_cell.angle_gamma   90.00
#
_symmetry.space_group_name_H-M   'P 1'
#
loop_
_entity.id
_entity.type
_entity.pdbx_description
1 polymer ?
#
loop_
_entity_poly.entity_id
_entity_poly.type
_entity_poly.pdbx_seq_one_letter_code
_entity_poly.pdbx_strand_id
1 'polypeptide(L)'
;MLCGYGRGYIMDVAVLRPTKGPSRGSVVHTSGVHGVEGYGGSGIQCYLLGQIRQAKEEGRLQNIDKTLVFVHAVNLYGMAHYRRVNEENVDLNRNALESHEFDYLINKRDPNVAGYGTSHIKRAVVTGQYWKPSGLFYGGQKL
;
A
#
# COMPACT_ATOMS: atom_id res chain seq x y z
N MET A 1 1.84 -13.93 -14.19
CA MET A 1 0.50 -14.56 -14.24
C MET A 1 -0.48 -13.45 -13.97
N LEU A 2 -1.28 -13.07 -14.97
CA LEU A 2 -2.19 -11.94 -14.92
C LEU A 2 -3.57 -12.45 -14.53
N CYS A 3 -4.15 -11.92 -13.45
CA CYS A 3 -5.56 -12.11 -13.15
C CYS A 3 -6.11 -10.82 -12.54
N GLY A 4 -7.16 -10.28 -13.16
CA GLY A 4 -7.92 -9.13 -12.68
C GLY A 4 -9.17 -8.94 -13.53
N TYR A 5 -10.31 -9.44 -13.05
CA TYR A 5 -11.61 -9.31 -13.70
C TYR A 5 -12.30 -8.05 -13.19
N GLY A 6 -12.64 -7.13 -14.10
CA GLY A 6 -13.38 -5.89 -13.81
C GLY A 6 -12.54 -4.64 -14.01
N ARG A 7 -12.78 -3.93 -15.12
CA ARG A 7 -12.17 -2.64 -15.49
C ARG A 7 -10.65 -2.65 -15.78
N GLY A 8 -10.21 -3.45 -16.76
CA GLY A 8 -9.08 -3.13 -17.65
C GLY A 8 -7.70 -2.76 -17.09
N TYR A 9 -7.47 -2.82 -15.78
CA TYR A 9 -6.17 -2.52 -15.17
C TYR A 9 -5.46 -3.80 -14.76
N ILE A 10 -4.13 -3.77 -14.86
CA ILE A 10 -3.25 -4.89 -14.56
C ILE A 10 -2.26 -4.43 -13.50
N MET A 11 -2.14 -5.22 -12.44
CA MET A 11 -1.08 -5.09 -11.44
C MET A 11 0.12 -5.96 -11.85
N ASP A 12 1.28 -5.34 -12.03
CA ASP A 12 2.50 -6.07 -12.31
C ASP A 12 3.18 -6.49 -11.01
N VAL A 13 3.66 -7.74 -10.97
CA VAL A 13 4.40 -8.27 -9.83
C VAL A 13 5.68 -8.92 -10.33
N ALA A 14 6.82 -8.45 -9.82
CA ALA A 14 8.12 -9.08 -10.05
C ALA A 14 8.55 -9.85 -8.80
N VAL A 15 8.87 -11.13 -8.96
CA VAL A 15 9.31 -12.01 -7.87
C VAL A 15 10.72 -12.48 -8.14
N LEU A 16 11.65 -12.12 -7.26
CA LEU A 16 13.04 -12.55 -7.30
C LEU A 16 13.27 -13.56 -6.19
N ARG A 17 13.58 -14.79 -6.59
CA ARG A 17 13.84 -15.89 -5.66
C ARG A 17 15.25 -15.78 -5.07
N PRO A 18 15.47 -16.37 -3.87
CA PRO A 18 16.80 -16.48 -3.29
C PRO A 18 17.80 -17.12 -4.26
N THR A 19 19.07 -16.70 -4.18
CA THR A 19 20.16 -17.30 -4.96
C THR A 19 20.78 -18.52 -4.28
N LYS A 20 20.47 -18.76 -3.00
CA LYS A 20 20.99 -19.87 -2.22
C LYS A 20 19.96 -20.45 -1.25
N GLY A 21 19.75 -21.76 -1.33
CA GLY A 21 18.92 -22.52 -0.39
C GLY A 21 17.44 -22.12 -0.38
N PRO A 22 16.66 -22.66 0.58
CA PRO A 22 15.27 -22.24 0.79
C PRO A 22 15.20 -20.80 1.32
N SER A 23 14.12 -20.09 0.98
CA SER A 23 13.95 -18.70 1.39
C SER A 23 13.81 -18.54 2.91
N ARG A 24 14.57 -17.62 3.50
CA ARG A 24 14.51 -17.24 4.93
C ARG A 24 13.56 -16.05 5.16
N GLY A 25 12.49 -15.98 4.38
CA GLY A 25 11.46 -14.94 4.43
C GLY A 25 11.43 -14.05 3.19
N SER A 26 10.44 -13.16 3.13
CA SER A 26 10.21 -12.26 2.01
C SER A 26 10.37 -10.79 2.39
N VAL A 27 10.75 -9.97 1.40
CA VAL A 27 10.65 -8.52 1.46
C VAL A 27 9.67 -8.12 0.36
N VAL A 28 8.60 -7.41 0.74
CA VAL A 28 7.61 -6.90 -0.20
C VAL A 28 7.79 -5.39 -0.33
N HIS A 29 7.96 -4.91 -1.55
CA HIS A 29 8.10 -3.50 -1.88
C HIS A 29 6.98 -3.10 -2.84
N THR A 30 6.00 -2.34 -2.34
CA THR A 30 4.85 -1.90 -3.10
C THR A 30 4.99 -0.44 -3.53
N SER A 31 4.30 -0.05 -4.60
CA SER A 31 4.19 1.35 -5.05
C SER A 31 2.74 1.74 -5.31
N GLY A 32 2.45 3.03 -5.28
CA GLY A 32 1.16 3.57 -5.75
C GLY A 32 -0.04 3.23 -4.89
N VAL A 33 0.09 3.17 -3.55
CA VAL A 33 -1.07 3.06 -2.65
C VAL A 33 -1.96 4.32 -2.78
N HIS A 34 -1.34 5.50 -2.78
CA HIS A 34 -1.94 6.66 -3.44
C HIS A 34 -1.54 6.59 -4.91
N GLY A 35 -2.53 6.45 -5.79
CA GLY A 35 -2.26 6.14 -7.19
C GLY A 35 -1.37 7.17 -7.89
N VAL A 36 -1.61 8.48 -7.68
CA VAL A 36 -0.78 9.57 -8.26
C VAL A 36 0.68 9.55 -7.79
N GLU A 37 0.96 9.04 -6.60
CA GLU A 37 2.33 8.88 -6.08
C GLU A 37 3.01 7.61 -6.65
N GLY A 38 2.22 6.77 -7.34
CA GLY A 38 2.67 5.54 -8.01
C GLY A 38 3.82 5.81 -8.97
N TYR A 39 3.76 6.86 -9.79
CA TYR A 39 4.83 7.19 -10.75
C TYR A 39 6.21 7.35 -10.09
N GLY A 40 6.27 8.02 -8.93
CA GLY A 40 7.51 8.18 -8.17
C GLY A 40 7.99 6.83 -7.61
N GLY A 41 7.08 6.05 -7.04
CA GLY A 41 7.37 4.69 -6.57
C GLY A 41 7.83 3.75 -7.68
N SER A 42 7.24 3.83 -8.87
CA SER A 42 7.64 3.06 -10.06
C SER A 42 9.06 3.40 -10.49
N GLY A 43 9.44 4.69 -10.47
CA GLY A 43 10.82 5.11 -10.76
C GLY A 43 11.84 4.47 -9.81
N ILE A 44 11.53 4.43 -8.51
CA ILE A 44 12.37 3.77 -7.49
C ILE A 44 12.44 2.26 -7.75
N GLN A 45 11.31 1.62 -8.03
CA GLN A 45 11.24 0.19 -8.35
C GLN A 45 12.08 -0.17 -9.58
N CYS A 46 11.94 0.60 -10.67
CA CYS A 46 12.73 0.41 -11.89
C CYS A 46 14.23 0.58 -11.62
N TYR A 47 14.63 1.59 -10.85
CA TYR A 47 16.03 1.80 -10.47
C TYR A 47 16.59 0.60 -9.68
N LEU A 48 15.87 0.16 -8.64
CA LEU A 48 16.30 -0.99 -7.81
C LEU A 48 16.39 -2.28 -8.65
N LEU A 49 15.41 -2.56 -9.50
CA LEU A 49 15.43 -3.72 -10.39
C LEU A 49 16.60 -3.64 -11.38
N GLY A 50 16.92 -2.44 -11.87
CA GLY A 50 18.10 -2.20 -12.70
C GLY A 50 19.42 -2.51 -11.97
N GLN A 51 19.56 -2.02 -10.73
CA GLN A 51 20.74 -2.30 -9.89
C GLN A 51 20.88 -3.80 -9.59
N ILE A 52 19.77 -4.49 -9.34
CA ILE A 52 19.77 -5.94 -9.12
C ILE A 52 20.18 -6.67 -10.40
N ARG A 53 19.63 -6.31 -11.57
CA ARG A 53 20.01 -6.91 -12.85
C ARG A 53 21.52 -6.76 -13.11
N GLN A 54 22.04 -5.54 -12.95
CA GLN A 54 23.47 -5.27 -13.13
C GLN A 54 24.33 -6.09 -12.16
N ALA A 55 23.98 -6.13 -10.87
CA ALA A 55 24.70 -6.93 -9.89
C ALA A 55 24.65 -8.45 -10.20
N LYS A 56 23.58 -8.92 -10.85
CA LYS A 56 23.48 -10.30 -11.32
C LYS A 56 24.45 -10.58 -12.46
N GLU A 57 24.48 -9.71 -13.45
CA GLU A 57 25.37 -9.82 -14.63
C GLU A 57 26.85 -9.77 -14.22
N GLU A 58 27.18 -8.96 -13.22
CA GLU A 58 28.53 -8.85 -12.65
C GLU A 58 28.86 -9.96 -11.63
N GLY A 59 27.97 -10.92 -11.39
CA GLY A 59 28.20 -12.04 -10.46
C GLY A 59 28.25 -11.65 -8.96
N ARG A 60 27.74 -10.46 -8.61
CA ARG A 60 27.74 -9.90 -7.24
C ARG A 60 26.56 -10.34 -6.38
N LEU A 61 25.48 -10.87 -6.96
CA LEU A 61 24.31 -11.38 -6.21
C LEU A 61 24.54 -12.77 -5.61
N GLN A 62 25.53 -12.89 -4.74
CA GLN A 62 25.81 -14.13 -4.02
C GLN A 62 25.22 -14.08 -2.62
N ASN A 63 24.73 -15.23 -2.13
CA ASN A 63 24.19 -15.40 -0.79
C ASN A 63 22.93 -14.57 -0.46
N ILE A 64 22.05 -14.33 -1.44
CA ILE A 64 20.72 -13.76 -1.17
C ILE A 64 19.79 -14.88 -0.71
N ASP A 65 19.30 -14.81 0.53
CA ASP A 65 18.46 -15.81 1.19
C ASP A 65 16.98 -15.40 1.29
N LYS A 66 16.63 -14.15 0.96
CA LYS A 66 15.26 -13.61 0.97
C LYS A 66 14.62 -13.68 -0.41
N THR A 67 13.30 -13.85 -0.44
CA THR A 67 12.50 -13.61 -1.66
C THR A 67 12.15 -12.13 -1.75
N LEU A 68 12.44 -11.45 -2.84
CA LEU A 68 12.04 -10.06 -3.06
C LEU A 68 10.79 -10.04 -3.95
N VAL A 69 9.76 -9.34 -3.50
CA VAL A 69 8.51 -9.17 -4.24
C VAL A 69 8.28 -7.69 -4.47
N PHE A 70 8.24 -7.28 -5.72
CA PHE A 70 7.87 -5.92 -6.11
C PHE A 70 6.45 -5.94 -6.66
N VAL A 71 5.58 -5.12 -6.08
CA VAL A 71 4.19 -4.94 -6.54
C VAL A 71 4.08 -3.54 -7.11
N HIS A 72 3.82 -3.45 -8.40
CA HIS A 72 3.72 -2.18 -9.11
C HIS A 72 2.27 -1.68 -9.10
N ALA A 73 2.08 -0.45 -8.59
CA ALA A 73 0.82 0.28 -8.62
C ALA A 73 -0.35 -0.43 -7.93
N VAL A 74 -0.39 -0.40 -6.60
CA VAL A 74 -1.48 -0.98 -5.78
C VAL A 74 -2.85 -0.35 -6.12
N ASN A 75 -2.91 0.98 -6.26
CA ASN A 75 -4.10 1.72 -6.67
C ASN A 75 -4.03 2.05 -8.17
N LEU A 76 -4.30 1.06 -9.01
CA LEU A 76 -4.23 1.17 -10.46
C LEU A 76 -5.13 2.27 -11.02
N TYR A 77 -6.38 2.34 -10.54
CA TYR A 77 -7.32 3.37 -10.93
C TYR A 77 -6.79 4.76 -10.55
N GLY A 78 -6.34 4.93 -9.31
CA GLY A 78 -5.78 6.20 -8.87
C GLY A 78 -4.57 6.60 -9.70
N MET A 79 -3.72 5.66 -10.10
CA MET A 79 -2.55 5.98 -10.92
C MET A 79 -2.95 6.38 -12.34
N ALA A 80 -3.88 5.65 -12.97
CA ALA A 80 -4.39 5.94 -14.31
C ALA A 80 -5.16 7.27 -14.39
N HIS A 81 -5.76 7.71 -13.28
CA HIS A 81 -6.59 8.93 -13.21
C HIS A 81 -5.96 10.07 -12.38
N TYR A 82 -4.68 9.96 -12.02
CA TYR A 82 -3.95 10.96 -11.20
C TYR A 82 -4.62 11.29 -9.85
N ARG A 83 -5.15 10.27 -9.17
CA ARG A 83 -5.85 10.39 -7.89
C ARG A 83 -5.12 9.67 -6.77
N ARG A 84 -5.35 10.13 -5.53
CA ARG A 84 -4.91 9.44 -4.31
C ARG A 84 -5.80 8.24 -3.97
N VAL A 85 -7.07 8.29 -4.36
CA VAL A 85 -8.12 7.35 -4.01
C VAL A 85 -8.42 6.38 -5.16
N ASN A 86 -9.06 5.25 -4.87
CA ASN A 86 -9.53 4.29 -5.89
C ASN A 86 -10.80 4.79 -6.60
N GLU A 87 -11.40 3.95 -7.44
CA GLU A 87 -12.60 4.24 -8.24
C GLU A 87 -13.84 4.56 -7.42
N GLU A 88 -13.91 4.07 -6.18
CA GLU A 88 -15.01 4.32 -5.24
C GLU A 88 -14.70 5.51 -4.31
N ASN A 89 -13.68 6.31 -4.65
CA ASN A 89 -13.14 7.40 -3.84
C ASN A 89 -12.52 6.95 -2.51
N VAL A 90 -12.04 5.71 -2.43
CA VAL A 90 -11.42 5.15 -1.22
C VAL A 90 -9.93 5.38 -1.11
N ASP A 91 -9.49 5.93 0.04
CA ASP A 91 -8.08 6.02 0.39
C ASP A 91 -7.60 4.66 0.93
N LEU A 92 -6.84 3.94 0.10
CA LEU A 92 -6.33 2.61 0.44
C LEU A 92 -5.34 2.64 1.63
N ASN A 93 -4.65 3.76 1.86
CA ASN A 93 -3.71 3.92 2.97
C ASN A 93 -4.41 4.28 4.29
N ARG A 94 -5.75 4.27 4.30
CA ARG A 94 -6.55 4.36 5.53
C ARG A 94 -7.28 3.05 5.80
N ASN A 95 -7.70 2.32 4.78
CA ASN A 95 -8.54 1.13 4.95
C ASN A 95 -7.76 -0.19 5.15
N ALA A 96 -6.64 -0.16 5.87
CA ALA A 96 -5.81 -1.37 6.10
C ALA A 96 -6.27 -2.25 7.28
N LEU A 97 -7.19 -1.76 8.11
CA LEU A 97 -7.69 -2.45 9.30
C LEU A 97 -9.06 -3.06 9.03
N GLU A 98 -9.31 -4.26 9.54
CA GLU A 98 -10.66 -4.79 9.57
C GLU A 98 -11.55 -4.00 10.54
N SER A 99 -12.86 -3.99 10.30
CA SER A 99 -13.81 -3.20 11.11
C SER A 99 -13.70 -3.50 12.60
N HIS A 100 -13.45 -4.76 12.97
CA HIS A 100 -13.32 -5.19 14.36
C HIS A 100 -12.02 -4.68 15.03
N GLU A 101 -10.92 -4.60 14.27
CA GLU A 101 -9.65 -4.05 14.74
C GLU A 101 -9.73 -2.53 14.90
N PHE A 102 -10.39 -1.88 13.94
CA PHE A 102 -10.67 -0.45 14.01
C PHE A 102 -11.55 -0.11 15.23
N ASP A 103 -12.62 -0.87 15.45
CA ASP A 103 -13.50 -0.70 16.61
C ASP A 103 -12.75 -0.94 17.93
N TYR A 104 -11.87 -1.94 17.98
CA TYR A 104 -11.01 -2.17 19.14
C TYR A 104 -10.10 -0.95 19.40
N LEU A 105 -9.44 -0.42 18.36
CA LEU A 105 -8.52 0.70 18.49
C LEU A 105 -9.23 2.01 18.88
N ILE A 106 -10.44 2.25 18.39
CA ILE A 106 -11.20 3.47 18.71
C ILE A 106 -11.89 3.39 20.08
N ASN A 107 -12.32 2.20 20.51
CA ASN A 107 -13.08 2.04 21.76
C ASN A 107 -12.22 1.65 22.97
N LYS A 108 -11.03 1.04 22.79
CA LYS A 108 -10.16 0.60 23.90
C LYS A 108 -8.86 1.37 24.10
N ARG A 109 -8.36 2.13 23.12
CA ARG A 109 -7.29 3.10 23.42
C ARG A 109 -7.93 4.32 24.05
N ASP A 110 -7.59 4.59 25.31
CA ASP A 110 -7.94 5.85 25.96
C ASP A 110 -7.40 7.01 25.10
N PRO A 111 -8.30 7.85 24.53
CA PRO A 111 -7.90 8.95 23.65
C PRO A 111 -7.02 9.99 24.36
N ASN A 112 -6.90 9.93 25.69
CA ASN A 112 -6.13 10.86 26.52
C ASN A 112 -4.67 10.47 26.75
N VAL A 113 -4.23 9.25 26.38
CA VAL A 113 -2.82 8.81 26.59
C VAL A 113 -1.82 9.66 25.78
N ALA A 114 -2.26 10.33 24.72
CA ALA A 114 -1.43 11.22 23.89
C ALA A 114 -1.67 12.73 24.15
N GLY A 115 -2.43 13.13 25.18
CA GLY A 115 -2.49 14.52 25.62
C GLY A 115 -3.06 15.56 24.64
N TYR A 116 -4.14 15.27 23.90
CA TYR A 116 -4.84 16.29 23.11
C TYR A 116 -6.36 16.24 23.30
N GLY A 117 -6.89 17.20 24.04
CA GLY A 117 -8.33 17.43 24.19
C GLY A 117 -8.92 18.02 22.92
N THR A 118 -9.54 17.19 22.07
CA THR A 118 -10.54 17.56 21.03
C THR A 118 -11.23 16.27 20.52
N SER A 119 -11.79 15.47 21.43
CA SER A 119 -12.33 14.13 21.11
C SER A 119 -13.32 14.11 19.95
N HIS A 120 -14.14 15.16 19.78
CA HIS A 120 -15.16 15.24 18.74
C HIS A 120 -14.60 15.61 17.37
N ILE A 121 -13.61 16.52 17.32
CA ILE A 121 -12.91 16.88 16.07
C ILE A 121 -12.01 15.73 15.64
N LYS A 122 -11.29 15.10 16.57
CA LYS A 122 -10.46 13.92 16.29
C LYS A 122 -11.32 12.77 15.77
N ARG A 123 -12.51 12.54 16.35
CA ARG A 123 -13.46 11.55 15.84
C ARG A 123 -14.02 11.95 14.48
N ALA A 124 -14.37 13.21 14.23
CA ALA A 124 -14.82 13.66 12.90
C ALA A 124 -13.74 13.54 11.81
N VAL A 125 -12.47 13.81 12.15
CA VAL A 125 -11.32 13.66 11.27
C VAL A 125 -11.00 12.19 11.00
N VAL A 126 -10.95 11.36 12.05
CA VAL A 126 -10.59 9.94 11.95
C VAL A 126 -11.76 9.14 11.38
N THR A 127 -12.98 9.24 11.90
CA THR A 127 -14.15 8.53 11.33
C THR A 127 -14.55 9.05 9.96
N GLY A 128 -14.22 10.32 9.68
CA GLY A 128 -14.32 10.88 8.34
C GLY A 128 -13.56 10.02 7.36
N GLN A 129 -12.35 9.56 7.67
CA GLN A 129 -11.52 8.75 6.76
C GLN A 129 -12.10 7.37 6.38
N TYR A 130 -13.14 6.87 7.06
CA TYR A 130 -13.58 5.47 6.91
C TYR A 130 -15.09 5.30 6.66
N TRP A 131 -15.96 5.97 7.42
CA TRP A 131 -17.39 5.57 7.42
C TRP A 131 -18.40 6.70 7.66
N LYS A 132 -17.98 7.96 7.75
CA LYS A 132 -18.91 9.09 7.88
C LYS A 132 -18.88 9.97 6.63
N PRO A 133 -19.91 9.91 5.75
CA PRO A 133 -19.99 10.73 4.54
C PRO A 133 -19.89 12.25 4.79
N SER A 134 -20.27 12.71 5.99
CA SER A 134 -20.17 14.11 6.42
C SER A 134 -18.84 14.46 7.09
N GLY A 135 -17.90 13.52 7.18
CA GLY A 135 -16.58 13.75 7.77
C GLY A 135 -15.61 14.42 6.79
N LEU A 136 -14.75 15.28 7.32
CA LEU A 136 -13.87 16.16 6.54
C LEU A 136 -12.92 15.42 5.58
N PHE A 137 -12.60 14.16 5.86
CA PHE A 137 -11.68 13.33 5.07
C PHE A 137 -12.35 12.08 4.50
N TYR A 138 -13.65 12.12 4.26
CA TYR A 138 -14.38 10.97 3.73
C TYR A 138 -13.93 10.53 2.36
N GLY A 139 -13.29 9.36 2.34
CA GLY A 139 -12.91 8.64 1.15
C GLY A 139 -13.73 7.35 1.03
N GLY A 140 -15.04 7.41 0.88
CA GLY A 140 -15.86 6.25 0.49
C GLY A 140 -16.02 5.11 1.52
N GLN A 141 -16.91 4.15 1.20
CA GLN A 141 -17.32 3.06 2.11
C GLN A 141 -17.32 1.67 1.45
N LYS A 142 -16.95 1.56 0.17
CA LYS A 142 -16.94 0.27 -0.52
C LYS A 142 -15.53 -0.31 -0.53
N LEU A 143 -15.35 -1.39 0.25
CA LEU A 143 -14.25 -2.34 0.11
C LEU A 143 -14.41 -3.13 -1.19
#